data_AF-A0A7S3L2L0-F1
#
_entry.id   AF-A0A7S3L2L0-F1
#
_cell.length_a   1.000
_cell.length_b   1.000
_cell.length_c   1.000
_cell.angle_alpha   90.00
_cell.angle_beta   90.00
_cell.angle_gamma   90.00
#
_symmetry.space_group_name_H-M   'P 1'
#
loop_
_entity.id
_entity.type
_entity.pdbx_description
1 polymer ?
#
loop_
_entity_poly.entity_id
_entity_poly.type
_entity_poly.pdbx_seq_one_letter_code
_entity_poly.pdbx_strand_id
1 'polypeptide(L)'
;MESTDVVIVGSGLAGLTAALSLLDTSSSCRVTILEKDAKLGLGNSIKASSGINCAANKEDVPNFRQDTMTSAGRGARPHLIDTLVNGSQEAIEWLQQRLEVDLSSTAQLGGHQAERTHRPSGSLPVGAEIMGKLRKAVEQAKERITILTNAKAKKLTTDGSGRVTGVEYENTESKETHTLSATHVVIATGGYTANRDLLNEHRPELTKFPITQGPFSTGDGLQLCQEVQAASVDLDKIQVHPTGFVDPKDPDNPNKFLCAEVLRGVGGILLSPQGQR
;
A
#
# COMPACT_ATOMS: atom_id res chain seq x y z
N MET A 1 -19.86 -14.28 -20.02
CA MET A 1 -18.63 -14.04 -19.22
C MET A 1 -18.22 -12.61 -19.47
N GLU A 2 -18.09 -11.83 -18.41
CA GLU A 2 -17.46 -10.51 -18.52
C GLU A 2 -15.96 -10.70 -18.76
N SER A 3 -15.37 -9.83 -19.57
CA SER A 3 -13.94 -9.88 -19.89
C SER A 3 -13.33 -8.49 -19.87
N THR A 4 -12.09 -8.42 -19.42
CA THR A 4 -11.29 -7.19 -19.32
C THR A 4 -9.85 -7.47 -19.73
N ASP A 5 -9.06 -6.45 -20.05
CA ASP A 5 -7.65 -6.69 -20.41
C ASP A 5 -6.82 -6.96 -19.16
N VAL A 6 -7.08 -6.18 -18.10
CA VAL A 6 -6.41 -6.28 -16.81
C VAL A 6 -7.44 -6.23 -15.69
N VAL A 7 -7.37 -7.17 -14.76
CA VAL A 7 -8.06 -7.05 -13.47
C VAL A 7 -7.07 -6.70 -12.37
N ILE A 8 -7.41 -5.72 -11.54
CA ILE A 8 -6.62 -5.28 -10.39
C ILE A 8 -7.39 -5.64 -9.12
N VAL A 9 -6.77 -6.43 -8.24
CA VAL A 9 -7.37 -6.87 -6.98
C VAL A 9 -6.86 -6.00 -5.85
N GLY A 10 -7.73 -5.12 -5.34
CA GLY A 10 -7.45 -4.17 -4.27
C GLY A 10 -7.30 -2.74 -4.79
N SER A 11 -7.93 -1.79 -4.09
CA SER A 11 -7.98 -0.38 -4.49
C SER A 11 -7.14 0.56 -3.63
N GLY A 12 -6.07 0.05 -3.00
CA GLY A 12 -5.08 0.88 -2.32
C GLY A 12 -4.21 1.70 -3.30
N LEU A 13 -3.18 2.38 -2.78
CA LEU A 13 -2.25 3.19 -3.57
C LEU A 13 -1.75 2.44 -4.80
N ALA A 14 -1.22 1.23 -4.62
CA ALA A 14 -0.67 0.42 -5.70
C ALA A 14 -1.71 0.09 -6.78
N GLY A 15 -2.94 -0.28 -6.39
CA GLY A 15 -3.98 -0.67 -7.34
C GLY A 15 -4.51 0.49 -8.17
N LEU A 16 -4.78 1.63 -7.52
CA LEU A 16 -5.28 2.82 -8.23
C LEU A 16 -4.19 3.45 -9.11
N THR A 17 -2.94 3.48 -8.66
CA THR A 17 -1.81 3.93 -9.49
C THR A 17 -1.65 3.01 -10.70
N ALA A 18 -1.64 1.68 -10.50
CA ALA A 18 -1.53 0.73 -11.61
C ALA A 18 -2.65 0.91 -12.65
N ALA A 19 -3.89 1.14 -12.20
CA ALA A 19 -5.00 1.41 -13.11
C ALA A 19 -4.72 2.63 -13.99
N LEU A 20 -4.36 3.77 -13.39
CA LEU A 20 -4.12 5.00 -14.16
C LEU A 20 -2.86 4.92 -15.03
N SER A 21 -1.78 4.29 -14.57
CA SER A 21 -0.57 4.10 -15.37
C SER A 21 -0.83 3.22 -16.61
N LEU A 22 -1.69 2.19 -16.51
CA LEU A 22 -2.12 1.41 -17.67
C LEU A 22 -2.89 2.27 -18.68
N LEU A 23 -3.72 3.18 -18.18
CA LEU A 23 -4.48 4.12 -18.99
C LEU A 23 -3.59 5.17 -19.67
N ASP A 24 -2.47 5.56 -19.05
CA ASP A 24 -1.50 6.51 -19.60
C ASP A 24 -0.62 5.85 -20.68
N THR A 25 -0.37 4.54 -20.57
CA THR A 25 0.49 3.78 -21.50
C THR A 25 -0.28 3.13 -22.66
N SER A 26 -1.57 2.88 -22.51
CA SER A 26 -2.41 2.26 -23.54
C SER A 26 -3.78 2.91 -23.63
N SER A 27 -4.10 3.46 -24.82
CA SER A 27 -5.38 4.10 -25.10
C SER A 27 -6.54 3.11 -25.20
N SER A 28 -6.27 1.84 -25.52
CA SER A 28 -7.29 0.79 -25.68
C SER A 28 -7.45 -0.14 -24.48
N CYS A 29 -6.55 -0.07 -23.49
CA CYS A 29 -6.59 -0.94 -22.32
C CYS A 29 -7.86 -0.69 -21.47
N ARG A 30 -8.60 -1.76 -21.20
CA ARG A 30 -9.71 -1.80 -20.24
C ARG A 30 -9.26 -2.45 -18.94
N VAL A 31 -9.61 -1.81 -17.83
CA VAL A 31 -9.21 -2.22 -16.49
C VAL A 31 -10.46 -2.48 -15.67
N THR A 32 -10.49 -3.58 -14.93
CA THR A 32 -11.49 -3.80 -13.89
C THR A 32 -10.81 -3.81 -12.53
N ILE A 33 -11.29 -3.00 -11.58
CA ILE A 33 -10.79 -2.96 -10.20
C ILE A 33 -11.79 -3.72 -9.31
N LEU A 34 -11.30 -4.71 -8.58
CA LEU A 34 -12.05 -5.40 -7.54
C LEU A 34 -11.68 -4.83 -6.17
N GLU A 35 -12.65 -4.31 -5.44
CA GLU A 35 -12.51 -3.88 -4.06
C GLU A 35 -13.49 -4.65 -3.18
N LYS A 36 -12.99 -5.33 -2.16
CA LYS A 36 -13.82 -6.16 -1.27
C LYS A 36 -14.72 -5.32 -0.35
N ASP A 37 -14.30 -4.10 -0.05
CA ASP A 37 -15.07 -3.15 0.75
C ASP A 37 -16.09 -2.37 -0.12
N ALA A 38 -17.06 -1.72 0.53
CA ALA A 38 -18.10 -0.94 -0.13
C ALA A 38 -17.60 0.35 -0.81
N LYS A 39 -16.35 0.76 -0.56
CA LYS A 39 -15.77 1.99 -1.11
C LYS A 39 -14.31 1.79 -1.48
N LEU A 40 -13.89 2.47 -2.54
CA LEU A 40 -12.49 2.48 -2.96
C LEU A 40 -11.55 3.10 -1.94
N GLY A 41 -10.32 2.61 -1.93
CA GLY A 41 -9.14 3.18 -1.28
C GLY A 41 -9.17 3.22 0.23
N LEU A 42 -10.11 2.54 0.90
CA LEU A 42 -10.20 2.52 2.36
C LEU A 42 -9.07 1.76 3.05
N GLY A 43 -8.14 1.17 2.29
CA GLY A 43 -6.94 0.49 2.78
C GLY A 43 -5.96 1.37 3.57
N ASN A 44 -4.82 0.79 3.97
CA ASN A 44 -3.83 1.50 4.80
C ASN A 44 -3.21 2.73 4.11
N SER A 45 -3.24 2.81 2.78
CA SER A 45 -2.68 3.93 2.01
C SER A 45 -3.27 5.29 2.42
N ILE A 46 -4.58 5.38 2.67
CA ILE A 46 -5.20 6.66 3.08
C ILE A 46 -4.73 7.12 4.47
N LYS A 47 -4.26 6.17 5.29
CA LYS A 47 -3.77 6.42 6.65
C LYS A 47 -2.30 6.89 6.68
N ALA A 48 -1.61 6.90 5.54
CA ALA A 48 -0.22 7.35 5.46
C ALA A 48 -0.13 8.82 5.87
N SER A 49 0.78 9.13 6.81
CA SER A 49 0.84 10.43 7.46
C SER A 49 2.10 11.21 7.13
N SER A 50 3.28 10.58 7.21
CA SER A 50 4.55 11.32 7.23
C SER A 50 5.00 11.83 5.86
N GLY A 51 4.89 11.02 4.82
CA GLY A 51 5.24 11.40 3.45
C GLY A 51 5.53 10.20 2.54
N ILE A 52 6.04 10.49 1.35
CA ILE A 52 6.55 9.54 0.35
C ILE A 52 8.01 9.88 0.05
N ASN A 53 8.88 8.87 0.02
CA ASN A 53 10.32 9.12 -0.17
C ASN A 53 10.68 9.29 -1.65
N CYS A 54 11.49 10.31 -1.94
CA CYS A 54 12.18 10.47 -3.20
C CYS A 54 13.53 11.13 -2.94
N ALA A 55 14.58 10.70 -3.65
CA ALA A 55 15.90 11.31 -3.50
C ALA A 55 15.82 12.84 -3.65
N ALA A 56 16.47 13.58 -2.75
CA ALA A 56 16.40 15.04 -2.73
C ALA A 56 16.99 15.69 -4.00
N ASN A 57 17.97 15.02 -4.59
CA ASN A 57 18.65 15.38 -5.84
C ASN A 57 19.42 14.15 -6.35
N LYS A 58 20.15 14.30 -7.46
CA LYS A 58 20.93 13.21 -8.07
C LYS A 58 22.05 12.73 -7.14
N GLU A 59 22.61 13.62 -6.33
CA GLU A 59 23.68 13.33 -5.38
C GLU A 59 23.17 12.54 -4.15
N ASP A 60 21.88 12.62 -3.82
CA ASP A 60 21.25 11.84 -2.74
C ASP A 60 20.86 10.42 -3.17
N VAL A 61 20.80 10.11 -4.48
CA VAL A 61 20.43 8.76 -4.97
C VAL A 61 21.30 7.64 -4.35
N PRO A 62 22.64 7.75 -4.30
CA PRO A 62 23.48 6.76 -3.62
C PRO A 62 23.19 6.66 -2.11
N ASN A 63 22.92 7.79 -1.44
CA ASN A 63 22.59 7.82 -0.02
C ASN A 63 21.24 7.16 0.26
N PHE A 64 20.21 7.46 -0.54
CA PHE A 64 18.90 6.83 -0.42
C PHE A 64 18.98 5.31 -0.66
N ARG A 65 19.78 4.87 -1.64
CA ARG A 65 20.08 3.44 -1.84
C ARG A 65 20.74 2.84 -0.61
N GLN A 66 21.78 3.48 -0.08
CA GLN A 66 22.52 2.99 1.09
C GLN A 66 21.65 2.95 2.36
N ASP A 67 20.81 3.96 2.60
CA ASP A 67 19.89 4.02 3.74
C ASP A 67 18.88 2.89 3.68
N THR A 68 18.34 2.62 2.48
CA THR A 68 17.39 1.53 2.25
C THR A 68 18.06 0.16 2.41
N MET A 69 19.27 -0.03 1.87
CA MET A 69 20.06 -1.25 2.05
C MET A 69 20.38 -1.51 3.52
N THR A 70 20.78 -0.48 4.25
CA THR A 70 21.11 -0.56 5.69
C THR A 70 19.88 -0.94 6.50
N SER A 71 18.75 -0.30 6.22
CA SER A 71 17.47 -0.58 6.89
C SER A 71 16.96 -2.00 6.61
N ALA A 72 17.13 -2.50 5.38
CA ALA A 72 16.74 -3.86 5.01
C ALA A 72 17.65 -4.95 5.62
N GLY A 73 18.90 -4.59 5.97
CA GLY A 73 19.87 -5.49 6.56
C GLY A 73 20.09 -6.75 5.70
N ARG A 74 20.01 -7.93 6.32
CA ARG A 74 20.21 -9.22 5.63
C ARG A 74 19.12 -9.57 4.61
N GLY A 75 17.96 -8.89 4.64
CA GLY A 75 16.87 -9.10 3.68
C GLY A 75 16.97 -8.22 2.43
N ALA A 76 18.03 -7.43 2.30
CA ALA A 76 18.20 -6.49 1.19
C ALA A 76 18.24 -7.22 -0.16
N ARG A 77 17.43 -6.72 -1.11
CA ARG A 77 17.41 -7.18 -2.51
C ARG A 77 17.77 -5.97 -3.40
N PRO A 78 19.04 -5.82 -3.81
CA PRO A 78 19.50 -4.62 -4.50
C PRO A 78 18.66 -4.24 -5.72
N HIS A 79 18.28 -5.20 -6.56
CA HIS A 79 17.46 -4.90 -7.76
C HIS A 79 16.08 -4.29 -7.43
N LEU A 80 15.43 -4.65 -6.33
CA LEU A 80 14.16 -4.04 -5.91
C LEU A 80 14.37 -2.66 -5.31
N ILE A 81 15.44 -2.49 -4.54
CA ILE A 81 15.84 -1.20 -3.96
C ILE A 81 16.25 -0.23 -5.08
N ASP A 82 16.92 -0.70 -6.11
CA ASP A 82 17.29 0.06 -7.29
C ASP A 82 16.05 0.52 -8.04
N THR A 83 15.06 -0.35 -8.25
CA THR A 83 13.76 0.03 -8.82
C THR A 83 13.08 1.13 -8.00
N LEU A 84 13.03 0.97 -6.67
CA LEU A 84 12.42 1.95 -5.77
C LEU A 84 13.11 3.31 -5.85
N VAL A 85 14.44 3.33 -5.72
CA VAL A 85 15.23 4.56 -5.62
C VAL A 85 15.31 5.26 -6.98
N ASN A 86 15.56 4.50 -8.06
CA ASN A 86 15.71 5.10 -9.39
C ASN A 86 14.36 5.58 -9.95
N GLY A 87 13.25 4.91 -9.57
CA GLY A 87 11.89 5.30 -9.98
C GLY A 87 11.23 6.35 -9.10
N SER A 88 11.85 6.77 -7.99
CA SER A 88 11.18 7.65 -7.02
C SER A 88 10.87 9.04 -7.60
N GLN A 89 11.79 9.59 -8.40
CA GLN A 89 11.63 10.91 -9.02
C GLN A 89 10.46 10.91 -10.01
N GLU A 90 10.42 9.92 -10.90
CA GLU A 90 9.33 9.75 -11.87
C GLU A 90 7.98 9.56 -11.15
N ALA A 91 7.96 8.83 -10.02
CA ALA A 91 6.74 8.65 -9.23
C ALA A 91 6.22 9.97 -8.63
N ILE A 92 7.10 10.82 -8.07
CA ILE A 92 6.72 12.15 -7.56
C ILE A 92 6.23 13.04 -8.70
N GLU A 93 6.96 13.09 -9.81
CA GLU A 93 6.60 13.89 -10.99
C GLU A 93 5.26 13.45 -11.56
N TRP A 94 5.01 12.14 -11.66
CA TRP A 94 3.72 11.61 -12.10
C TRP A 94 2.59 12.04 -11.16
N LEU A 95 2.76 11.91 -9.84
CA LEU A 95 1.75 12.37 -8.86
C LEU A 95 1.46 13.87 -8.98
N GLN A 96 2.49 14.70 -9.17
CA GLN A 96 2.34 16.14 -9.30
C GLN A 96 1.69 16.54 -10.64
N GLN A 97 2.17 15.97 -11.76
CA GLN A 97 1.73 16.38 -13.10
C GLN A 97 0.39 15.75 -13.50
N ARG A 98 0.17 14.47 -13.18
CA ARG A 98 -1.02 13.73 -13.60
C ARG A 98 -2.23 13.98 -12.70
N LEU A 99 -1.98 14.24 -11.42
CA LEU A 99 -3.00 14.27 -10.36
C LEU A 99 -3.00 15.55 -9.52
N GLU A 100 -2.04 16.46 -9.76
CA GLU A 100 -1.92 17.73 -9.02
C GLU A 100 -1.85 17.51 -7.51
N VAL A 101 -1.10 16.50 -7.07
CA VAL A 101 -0.85 16.20 -5.65
C VAL A 101 0.18 17.19 -5.12
N ASP A 102 -0.12 17.86 -3.99
CA ASP A 102 0.88 18.67 -3.30
C ASP A 102 1.92 17.77 -2.59
N LEU A 103 3.17 17.85 -3.05
CA LEU A 103 4.34 17.16 -2.49
C LEU A 103 5.53 18.14 -2.34
N SER A 104 5.21 19.42 -2.12
CA SER A 104 6.16 20.54 -2.13
C SER A 104 7.00 20.68 -0.85
N SER A 105 6.60 20.05 0.25
CA SER A 105 7.34 20.06 1.51
C SER A 105 8.08 18.75 1.70
N THR A 106 9.25 18.82 2.33
CA THR A 106 10.06 17.66 2.67
C THR A 106 10.28 17.58 4.19
N ALA A 107 10.67 16.40 4.66
CA ALA A 107 11.14 16.17 6.02
C ALA A 107 12.21 15.07 6.02
N GLN A 108 13.08 15.08 7.02
CA GLN A 108 14.05 14.02 7.26
C GLN A 108 13.48 13.10 8.34
N LEU A 109 13.35 11.82 8.01
CA LEU A 109 12.84 10.80 8.92
C LEU A 109 13.95 9.85 9.38
N GLY A 110 13.60 8.90 10.24
CA GLY A 110 14.56 7.96 10.84
C GLY A 110 15.31 7.15 9.78
N GLY A 111 16.62 7.02 9.96
CA GLY A 111 17.48 6.27 9.04
C GLY A 111 17.82 6.98 7.73
N HIS A 112 17.35 8.22 7.53
CA HIS A 112 17.70 9.00 6.35
C HIS A 112 18.95 9.86 6.58
N GLN A 113 19.89 9.81 5.64
CA GLN A 113 21.03 10.72 5.56
C GLN A 113 20.65 12.12 5.03
N ALA A 114 19.53 12.27 4.32
CA ALA A 114 19.05 13.54 3.77
C ALA A 114 17.54 13.73 3.94
N GLU A 115 17.11 14.98 3.87
CA GLU A 115 15.69 15.36 3.84
C GLU A 115 15.06 14.93 2.50
N ARG A 116 14.19 13.92 2.53
CA ARG A 116 13.74 13.25 1.30
C ARG A 116 12.32 12.69 1.35
N THR A 117 11.61 12.97 2.45
CA THR A 117 10.23 12.52 2.64
C THR A 117 9.27 13.63 2.23
N HIS A 118 8.75 13.54 1.01
CA HIS A 118 7.84 14.52 0.42
C HIS A 118 6.43 14.41 0.99
N ARG A 119 5.80 15.55 1.21
CA ARG A 119 4.47 15.66 1.81
C ARG A 119 3.78 16.97 1.38
N PRO A 120 2.46 17.06 1.57
CA PRO A 120 1.77 18.34 1.43
C PRO A 120 2.33 19.38 2.41
N SER A 121 2.37 20.63 1.95
CA SER A 121 2.73 21.80 2.76
C SER A 121 1.63 22.16 3.77
N GLY A 122 0.38 21.79 3.47
CA GLY A 122 -0.78 21.98 4.33
C GLY A 122 -0.91 20.94 5.46
N SER A 123 -2.05 21.00 6.15
CA SER A 123 -2.38 20.09 7.26
C SER A 123 -2.90 18.72 6.83
N LEU A 124 -3.18 18.54 5.53
CA LEU A 124 -3.72 17.28 5.02
C LEU A 124 -2.64 16.19 5.03
N PRO A 125 -2.89 15.01 5.62
CA PRO A 125 -1.96 13.89 5.55
C PRO A 125 -1.70 13.45 4.11
N VAL A 126 -0.45 13.09 3.80
CA VAL A 126 -0.03 12.67 2.44
C VAL A 126 -0.91 11.55 1.86
N GLY A 127 -1.31 10.58 2.69
CA GLY A 127 -2.13 9.46 2.25
C GLY A 127 -3.53 9.89 1.84
N ALA A 128 -4.11 10.85 2.55
CA ALA A 128 -5.42 11.40 2.23
C ALA A 128 -5.38 12.22 0.93
N GLU A 129 -4.34 13.05 0.75
CA GLU A 129 -4.13 13.83 -0.47
C GLU A 129 -3.98 12.91 -1.70
N ILE A 130 -3.01 12.00 -1.68
CA ILE A 130 -2.75 11.10 -2.82
C ILE A 130 -3.96 10.22 -3.12
N MET A 131 -4.53 9.56 -2.10
CA MET A 131 -5.66 8.65 -2.33
C MET A 131 -6.92 9.40 -2.78
N GLY A 132 -7.16 10.62 -2.28
CA GLY A 132 -8.28 11.45 -2.72
C GLY A 132 -8.20 11.77 -4.20
N LYS A 133 -7.02 12.19 -4.68
CA LYS A 133 -6.77 12.50 -6.09
C LYS A 133 -6.84 11.25 -6.98
N LEU A 134 -6.25 10.14 -6.54
CA LEU A 134 -6.29 8.85 -7.25
C LEU A 134 -7.73 8.35 -7.45
N ARG A 135 -8.53 8.31 -6.37
CA ARG A 135 -9.93 7.87 -6.45
C ARG A 135 -10.72 8.71 -7.42
N LYS A 136 -10.63 10.04 -7.32
CA LYS A 136 -11.32 10.96 -8.22
C LYS A 136 -10.94 10.71 -9.68
N ALA A 137 -9.64 10.56 -9.97
CA ALA A 137 -9.16 10.31 -11.33
C ALA A 137 -9.63 8.95 -11.88
N VAL A 138 -9.66 7.91 -11.04
CA VAL A 138 -10.16 6.58 -11.42
C VAL A 138 -11.67 6.60 -11.67
N GLU A 139 -12.45 7.23 -10.79
CA GLU A 139 -13.91 7.38 -10.95
C GLU A 139 -14.28 8.18 -12.21
N GLN A 140 -13.46 9.17 -12.59
CA GLN A 140 -13.64 9.94 -13.81
C GLN A 140 -13.32 9.14 -15.09
N ALA A 141 -12.51 8.09 -15.01
CA ALA A 141 -12.09 7.27 -16.14
C ALA A 141 -13.05 6.10 -16.44
N LYS A 142 -14.34 6.24 -16.12
CA LYS A 142 -15.39 5.20 -16.23
C LYS A 142 -15.54 4.55 -17.62
N GLU A 143 -15.10 5.21 -18.68
CA GLU A 143 -15.13 4.66 -20.05
C GLU A 143 -14.09 3.54 -20.26
N ARG A 144 -13.05 3.49 -19.40
CA ARG A 144 -11.96 2.51 -19.48
C ARG A 144 -11.74 1.73 -18.20
N ILE A 145 -12.24 2.23 -17.06
CA ILE A 145 -12.17 1.54 -15.77
C ILE A 145 -13.56 1.14 -15.30
N THR A 146 -13.76 -0.16 -15.12
CA THR A 146 -14.89 -0.71 -14.39
C THR A 146 -14.50 -0.89 -12.93
N ILE A 147 -15.33 -0.39 -12.01
CA ILE A 147 -15.12 -0.51 -10.57
C ILE A 147 -16.18 -1.47 -10.02
N LEU A 148 -15.73 -2.54 -9.37
CA LEU A 148 -16.58 -3.48 -8.65
C LEU A 148 -16.23 -3.41 -7.17
N THR A 149 -17.04 -2.70 -6.40
CA THR A 149 -16.99 -2.72 -4.93
C THR A 149 -17.74 -3.91 -4.38
N ASN A 150 -17.56 -4.19 -3.08
CA ASN A 150 -18.08 -5.41 -2.46
C ASN A 150 -17.64 -6.68 -3.21
N ALA A 151 -16.53 -6.65 -3.96
CA ALA A 151 -16.07 -7.74 -4.80
C ALA A 151 -14.82 -8.36 -4.20
N LYS A 152 -14.99 -9.38 -3.36
CA LYS A 152 -13.87 -10.10 -2.76
C LYS A 152 -13.37 -11.16 -3.73
N ALA A 153 -12.16 -11.00 -4.26
CA ALA A 153 -11.50 -12.07 -5.00
C ALA A 153 -11.34 -13.32 -4.12
N LYS A 154 -11.73 -14.48 -4.66
CA LYS A 154 -11.75 -15.76 -3.97
C LYS A 154 -10.81 -16.79 -4.55
N LYS A 155 -10.52 -16.71 -5.86
CA LYS A 155 -9.67 -17.65 -6.57
C LYS A 155 -9.12 -17.04 -7.85
N LEU A 156 -7.88 -17.36 -8.21
CA LEU A 156 -7.33 -17.07 -9.54
C LEU A 156 -7.70 -18.20 -10.50
N THR A 157 -8.26 -17.86 -11.66
CA THR A 157 -8.55 -18.88 -12.68
C THR A 157 -7.29 -19.11 -13.52
N THR A 158 -7.05 -20.36 -13.91
CA THR A 158 -5.89 -20.73 -14.74
C THR A 158 -6.32 -21.58 -15.94
N ASP A 159 -5.53 -21.56 -17.01
CA ASP A 159 -5.66 -22.53 -18.10
C ASP A 159 -4.90 -23.84 -17.80
N GLY A 160 -4.93 -24.78 -18.76
CA GLY A 160 -4.25 -26.07 -18.63
C GLY A 160 -2.72 -26.01 -18.59
N SER A 161 -2.11 -24.85 -18.87
CA SER A 161 -0.66 -24.61 -18.73
C SER A 161 -0.29 -24.03 -17.36
N GLY A 162 -1.27 -23.69 -16.52
CA GLY A 162 -1.07 -23.00 -15.25
C GLY A 162 -0.98 -21.48 -15.37
N ARG A 163 -1.18 -20.91 -16.56
CA ARG A 163 -1.23 -19.46 -16.75
C ARG A 163 -2.53 -18.92 -16.15
N VAL A 164 -2.44 -17.83 -15.40
CA VAL A 164 -3.61 -17.11 -14.87
C VAL A 164 -4.40 -16.45 -16.02
N THR A 165 -5.72 -16.66 -16.02
CA THR A 165 -6.67 -16.22 -17.07
C THR A 165 -7.80 -15.35 -16.53
N GLY A 166 -7.77 -14.99 -15.25
CA GLY A 166 -8.84 -14.23 -14.62
C GLY A 166 -8.95 -14.49 -13.11
N VAL A 167 -10.11 -14.14 -12.58
CA VAL A 167 -10.41 -14.20 -11.15
C VAL A 167 -11.87 -14.58 -10.93
N GLU A 168 -12.13 -15.44 -9.96
CA GLU A 168 -13.45 -15.61 -9.37
C GLU A 168 -13.56 -14.70 -8.14
N TYR A 169 -14.66 -13.96 -8.05
CA TYR A 169 -14.93 -13.08 -6.92
C TYR A 169 -16.34 -13.29 -6.36
N GLU A 170 -16.48 -13.09 -5.06
CA GLU A 170 -17.75 -13.11 -4.35
C GLU A 170 -18.21 -11.66 -4.11
N ASN A 171 -19.47 -11.36 -4.40
CA ASN A 171 -20.11 -10.16 -3.90
C ASN A 171 -20.33 -10.30 -2.39
N THR A 172 -19.70 -9.45 -1.58
CA THR A 172 -19.71 -9.54 -0.12
C THR A 172 -21.07 -9.24 0.50
N GLU A 173 -21.98 -8.58 -0.22
CA GLU A 173 -23.36 -8.33 0.18
C GLU A 173 -24.30 -9.45 -0.28
N SER A 174 -24.37 -9.74 -1.59
CA SER A 174 -25.32 -10.72 -2.14
C SER A 174 -24.87 -12.18 -1.98
N LYS A 175 -23.58 -12.41 -1.69
CA LYS A 175 -22.92 -13.72 -1.66
C LYS A 175 -22.87 -14.45 -3.00
N GLU A 176 -23.21 -13.77 -4.08
CA GLU A 176 -23.10 -14.31 -5.43
C GLU A 176 -21.64 -14.43 -5.85
N THR A 177 -21.31 -15.52 -6.53
CA THR A 177 -19.98 -15.75 -7.10
C THR A 177 -20.02 -15.45 -8.59
N HIS A 178 -19.02 -14.69 -9.05
CA HIS A 178 -18.84 -14.29 -10.44
C HIS A 178 -17.46 -14.69 -10.92
N THR A 179 -17.34 -14.92 -12.22
CA THR A 179 -16.05 -15.17 -12.88
C THR A 179 -15.78 -14.05 -13.88
N LEU A 180 -14.62 -13.41 -13.74
CA LEU A 180 -14.13 -12.37 -14.64
C LEU A 180 -12.89 -12.88 -15.38
N SER A 181 -12.98 -13.00 -16.69
CA SER A 181 -11.84 -13.36 -17.54
C SER A 181 -10.94 -12.14 -17.75
N ALA A 182 -9.63 -12.31 -17.64
CA ALA A 182 -8.66 -11.25 -17.88
C ALA A 182 -7.36 -11.78 -18.49
N THR A 183 -6.72 -10.97 -19.33
CA THR A 183 -5.40 -11.33 -19.88
C THR A 183 -4.30 -11.25 -18.82
N HIS A 184 -4.44 -10.30 -17.89
CA HIS A 184 -3.51 -10.07 -16.80
C HIS A 184 -4.27 -9.84 -15.48
N VAL A 185 -3.68 -10.28 -14.37
CA VAL A 185 -4.17 -10.04 -13.01
C VAL A 185 -3.07 -9.34 -12.21
N VAL A 186 -3.41 -8.22 -11.56
CA VAL A 186 -2.52 -7.49 -10.66
C VAL A 186 -3.02 -7.65 -9.23
N ILE A 187 -2.17 -8.18 -8.34
CA ILE A 187 -2.48 -8.33 -6.91
C ILE A 187 -1.97 -7.09 -6.16
N ALA A 188 -2.90 -6.27 -5.67
CA ALA A 188 -2.64 -5.02 -4.96
C ALA A 188 -3.39 -4.95 -3.61
N THR A 189 -3.44 -6.08 -2.90
CA THR A 189 -4.32 -6.31 -1.73
C THR A 189 -3.79 -5.80 -0.39
N GLY A 190 -2.58 -5.24 -0.34
CA GLY A 190 -1.94 -4.82 0.90
C GLY A 190 -1.45 -5.99 1.78
N GLY A 191 -1.22 -5.70 3.07
CA GLY A 191 -0.62 -6.65 4.02
C GLY A 191 -1.62 -7.50 4.80
N TYR A 192 -1.13 -8.23 5.80
CA TYR A 192 -1.92 -9.25 6.52
C TYR A 192 -2.01 -9.06 8.04
N THR A 193 -1.39 -8.03 8.62
CA THR A 193 -1.21 -7.94 10.09
C THR A 193 -2.49 -7.73 10.90
N ALA A 194 -3.63 -7.45 10.26
CA ALA A 194 -4.93 -7.47 10.93
C ALA A 194 -5.49 -8.90 11.08
N ASN A 195 -4.99 -9.86 10.31
CA ASN A 195 -5.26 -11.28 10.52
C ASN A 195 -4.37 -11.82 11.64
N ARG A 196 -5.00 -12.08 12.78
CA ARG A 196 -4.32 -12.50 14.01
C ARG A 196 -3.71 -13.89 13.92
N ASP A 197 -4.30 -14.77 13.12
CA ASP A 197 -3.82 -16.13 12.93
C ASP A 197 -2.54 -16.12 12.08
N LEU A 198 -2.54 -15.38 10.95
CA LEU A 198 -1.34 -15.21 10.12
C LEU A 198 -0.21 -14.49 10.86
N LEU A 199 -0.54 -13.47 11.67
CA LEU A 199 0.44 -12.82 12.53
C LEU A 199 1.04 -13.81 13.54
N ASN A 200 0.21 -14.64 14.17
CA ASN A 200 0.66 -15.65 15.12
C ASN A 200 1.51 -16.75 14.45
N GLU A 201 1.16 -17.15 13.23
CA GLU A 201 1.92 -18.13 12.44
C GLU A 201 3.33 -17.64 12.14
N HIS A 202 3.48 -16.39 11.68
CA HIS A 202 4.77 -15.89 11.23
C HIS A 202 5.61 -15.22 12.32
N ARG A 203 4.98 -14.55 13.29
CA ARG A 203 5.64 -13.77 14.36
C ARG A 203 4.81 -13.75 15.65
N PRO A 204 4.69 -14.90 16.35
CA PRO A 204 3.82 -15.05 17.53
C PRO A 204 4.17 -14.05 18.65
N GLU A 205 5.43 -13.66 18.79
CA GLU A 205 5.88 -12.72 19.81
C GLU A 205 5.38 -11.28 19.58
N LEU A 206 4.93 -10.96 18.36
CA LEU A 206 4.36 -9.66 18.03
C LEU A 206 2.86 -9.57 18.31
N THR A 207 2.20 -10.69 18.59
CA THR A 207 0.76 -10.73 18.85
C THR A 207 0.34 -9.90 20.07
N LYS A 208 1.24 -9.70 21.03
CA LYS A 208 1.01 -8.85 22.21
C LYS A 208 0.94 -7.35 21.90
N PHE A 209 1.44 -6.90 20.75
CA PHE A 209 1.42 -5.49 20.38
C PHE A 209 0.11 -5.12 19.69
N PRO A 210 -0.39 -3.89 19.92
CA PRO A 210 -1.49 -3.37 19.13
C PRO A 210 -1.06 -3.11 17.69
N ILE A 211 -2.03 -3.09 16.78
CA ILE A 211 -1.81 -2.80 15.36
C ILE A 211 -2.24 -1.36 15.02
N THR A 212 -1.75 -0.83 13.91
CA THR A 212 -2.15 0.49 13.38
C THR A 212 -2.96 0.37 12.08
N GLN A 213 -3.10 -0.87 11.59
CA GLN A 213 -3.71 -1.22 10.32
C GLN A 213 -5.22 -1.30 10.47
N GLY A 214 -5.95 -1.13 9.37
CA GLY A 214 -7.40 -1.36 9.40
C GLY A 214 -7.75 -2.85 9.30
N PRO A 215 -9.01 -3.21 9.67
CA PRO A 215 -9.48 -4.60 9.69
C PRO A 215 -9.46 -5.28 8.32
N PHE A 216 -9.35 -4.51 7.24
CA PHE A 216 -9.24 -4.98 5.85
C PHE A 216 -7.89 -5.65 5.54
N SER A 217 -6.85 -5.46 6.35
CA SER A 217 -5.49 -5.96 6.07
C SER A 217 -5.32 -7.44 6.46
N THR A 218 -6.07 -8.34 5.80
CA THR A 218 -6.25 -9.73 6.21
C THR A 218 -5.39 -10.76 5.49
N GLY A 219 -4.58 -10.34 4.52
CA GLY A 219 -3.72 -11.25 3.76
C GLY A 219 -4.41 -12.06 2.67
N ASP A 220 -5.63 -11.68 2.25
CA ASP A 220 -6.40 -12.43 1.25
C ASP A 220 -5.60 -12.68 -0.05
N GLY A 221 -4.80 -11.72 -0.50
CA GLY A 221 -3.95 -11.87 -1.68
C GLY A 221 -2.81 -12.88 -1.54
N LEU A 222 -2.31 -13.12 -0.31
CA LEU A 222 -1.32 -14.17 -0.08
C LEU A 222 -1.94 -15.54 -0.35
N GLN A 223 -3.15 -15.78 0.13
CA GLN A 223 -3.89 -17.01 -0.11
C GLN A 223 -4.15 -17.21 -1.62
N LEU A 224 -4.64 -16.18 -2.31
CA LEU A 224 -4.88 -16.25 -3.76
C LEU A 224 -3.63 -16.65 -4.54
N CYS A 225 -2.48 -16.09 -4.17
CA CYS A 225 -1.19 -16.39 -4.78
C CYS A 225 -0.70 -17.82 -4.44
N GLN A 226 -0.88 -18.27 -3.20
CA GLN A 226 -0.51 -19.62 -2.77
C GLN A 226 -1.30 -20.71 -3.51
N GLU A 227 -2.58 -20.47 -3.81
CA GLU A 227 -3.42 -21.41 -4.57
C GLU A 227 -2.90 -21.68 -5.99
N VAL A 228 -2.19 -20.72 -6.58
CA VAL A 228 -1.48 -20.88 -7.86
C VAL A 228 0.02 -21.16 -7.69
N GLN A 229 0.41 -21.65 -6.51
CA GLN A 229 1.77 -22.07 -6.15
C GLN A 229 2.83 -20.95 -6.22
N ALA A 230 2.41 -19.68 -6.12
CA ALA A 230 3.36 -18.58 -6.05
C ALA A 230 4.15 -18.63 -4.73
N ALA A 231 5.46 -18.41 -4.81
CA ALA A 231 6.32 -18.35 -3.64
C ALA A 231 6.09 -17.06 -2.86
N SER A 232 6.06 -17.16 -1.53
CA SER A 232 6.13 -16.01 -0.63
C SER A 232 7.56 -15.76 -0.19
N VAL A 233 7.88 -14.50 0.12
CA VAL A 233 9.16 -14.11 0.70
C VAL A 233 8.93 -13.29 1.96
N ASP A 234 9.82 -13.46 2.93
CA ASP A 234 9.96 -12.56 4.08
C ASP A 234 8.67 -12.33 4.89
N LEU A 235 7.77 -13.33 4.92
CA LEU A 235 6.50 -13.22 5.67
C LEU A 235 6.75 -12.95 7.16
N ASP A 236 7.87 -13.41 7.70
CA ASP A 236 8.29 -13.13 9.08
C ASP A 236 8.81 -11.69 9.29
N LYS A 237 9.02 -10.88 8.24
CA LYS A 237 9.56 -9.51 8.36
C LYS A 237 8.45 -8.48 8.60
N ILE A 238 7.93 -8.48 9.82
CA ILE A 238 6.88 -7.55 10.27
C ILE A 238 7.50 -6.38 11.05
N GLN A 239 7.12 -5.15 10.68
CA GLN A 239 7.54 -3.93 11.36
C GLN A 239 6.53 -3.54 12.45
N VAL A 240 7.04 -3.21 13.65
CA VAL A 240 6.27 -2.53 14.70
C VAL A 240 6.62 -1.05 14.65
N HIS A 241 5.61 -0.21 14.41
CA HIS A 241 5.81 1.24 14.48
C HIS A 241 6.05 1.65 15.95
N PRO A 242 7.08 2.43 16.28
CA PRO A 242 7.48 2.68 17.67
C PRO A 242 6.48 3.55 18.45
N THR A 243 5.65 4.34 17.75
CA THR A 243 4.75 5.32 18.36
C THR A 243 3.31 5.19 17.86
N GLY A 244 2.38 4.99 18.78
CA GLY A 244 0.92 5.06 18.56
C GLY A 244 0.28 5.91 19.66
N PHE A 245 -0.79 6.63 19.32
CA PHE A 245 -1.53 7.40 20.33
C PHE A 245 -2.29 6.45 21.26
N VAL A 246 -2.19 6.73 22.57
CA VAL A 246 -2.92 6.04 23.62
C VAL A 246 -4.05 6.95 24.06
N ASP A 247 -5.30 6.50 23.90
CA ASP A 247 -6.44 7.16 24.52
C ASP A 247 -6.42 6.83 26.02
N PRO A 248 -6.31 7.82 26.93
CA PRO A 248 -6.33 7.56 28.36
C PRO A 248 -7.60 6.85 28.85
N LYS A 249 -8.71 6.94 28.09
CA LYS A 249 -9.98 6.26 28.41
C LYS A 249 -9.99 4.79 27.96
N ASP A 250 -9.12 4.41 27.03
CA ASP A 250 -9.01 3.06 26.49
C ASP A 250 -7.53 2.73 26.17
N PRO A 251 -6.68 2.66 27.22
CA PRO A 251 -5.24 2.50 27.04
C PRO A 251 -4.87 1.14 26.44
N ASP A 252 -5.73 0.13 26.59
CA ASP A 252 -5.50 -1.25 26.14
C ASP A 252 -6.11 -1.54 24.76
N ASN A 253 -6.67 -0.54 24.07
CA ASN A 253 -7.22 -0.74 22.73
C ASN A 253 -6.22 -1.47 21.81
N PRO A 254 -6.59 -2.63 21.23
CA PRO A 254 -5.69 -3.41 20.38
C PRO A 254 -5.42 -2.75 19.01
N ASN A 255 -6.13 -1.67 18.68
CA ASN A 255 -5.90 -0.84 17.50
C ASN A 255 -5.52 0.58 17.93
N LYS A 256 -4.34 1.06 17.53
CA LYS A 256 -3.90 2.43 17.82
C LYS A 256 -3.94 3.30 16.58
N PHE A 257 -4.27 4.58 16.77
CA PHE A 257 -3.99 5.58 15.76
C PHE A 257 -2.48 5.82 15.72
N LEU A 258 -1.87 5.71 14.53
CA LEU A 258 -0.44 5.85 14.38
C LEU A 258 0.00 7.28 14.73
N CYS A 259 0.98 7.40 15.63
CA CYS A 259 1.61 8.67 15.94
C CYS A 259 2.77 8.87 14.97
N ALA A 260 2.58 9.77 14.00
CA ALA A 260 3.42 9.88 12.80
C ALA A 260 4.89 10.12 13.13
N GLU A 261 5.79 9.38 12.46
CA GLU A 261 7.24 9.57 12.61
C GLU A 261 7.68 11.00 12.31
N VAL A 262 7.00 11.69 11.39
CA VAL A 262 7.30 13.09 11.08
C VAL A 262 7.24 14.02 12.29
N LEU A 263 6.46 13.70 13.34
CA LEU A 263 6.45 14.48 14.58
C LEU A 263 7.84 14.49 15.24
N ARG A 264 8.55 13.36 15.19
CA ARG A 264 9.96 13.27 15.63
C ARG A 264 10.89 13.92 14.59
N GLY A 265 10.64 13.67 13.30
CA GLY A 265 11.43 14.23 12.20
C GLY A 265 11.50 15.76 12.18
N VAL A 266 10.45 16.44 12.63
CA VAL A 266 10.39 17.92 12.70
C VAL A 266 10.70 18.49 14.09
N GLY A 267 11.29 17.69 14.99
CA GLY A 267 11.84 18.17 16.27
C GLY A 267 11.14 17.67 17.53
N GLY A 268 10.12 16.81 17.41
CA GLY A 268 9.52 16.16 18.56
C GLY A 268 10.50 15.24 19.28
N ILE A 269 10.47 15.26 20.61
CA ILE A 269 11.29 14.40 21.47
C ILE A 269 10.41 13.36 22.16
N LEU A 270 11.00 12.19 22.45
CA LEU A 270 10.39 11.19 23.33
C LEU A 270 10.94 11.40 24.74
N LEU A 271 10.06 11.29 25.73
CA LEU A 271 10.42 11.34 27.14
C LEU A 271 9.82 10.12 27.85
N SER A 272 10.57 9.57 28.80
CA SER A 272 10.08 8.57 29.75
C SER A 272 9.07 9.18 30.73
N PRO A 273 8.35 8.37 31.51
CA PRO A 273 7.48 8.88 32.58
C PRO A 273 8.20 9.76 33.62
N GLN A 274 9.52 9.65 33.73
CA GLN A 274 10.37 10.46 34.61
C GLN A 274 10.89 11.74 33.92
N GLY A 275 10.44 12.03 32.70
CA GLY A 275 10.84 13.21 31.93
C GLY A 275 12.25 13.12 31.34
N GLN A 276 12.83 11.93 31.23
CA GLN A 276 14.16 11.71 30.66
C GLN A 276 14.06 11.32 29.18
N ARG A 277 15.01 11.74 28.36
CA ARG A 277 15.08 11.35 26.93
C ARG A 277 15.44 9.88 26.75
#